data_AF-A0A254R9A6-F1
#
_entry.id   AF-A0A254R9A6-F1
#
_cell.length_a   1.000
_cell.length_b   1.000
_cell.length_c   1.000
_cell.angle_alpha   90.00
_cell.angle_beta   90.00
_cell.angle_gamma   90.00
#
_symmetry.space_group_name_H-M   'P 1'
#
loop_
_entity.id
_entity.type
_entity.pdbx_description
1 polymer ?
#
loop_
_entity_poly.entity_id
_entity_poly.type
_entity_poly.pdbx_seq_one_letter_code
_entity_poly.pdbx_strand_id
1 'polypeptide(L)'
;MHRTFLAAAVAALISTGGAMAATGYSCGFIGGQQGETQADGSQGPWQENGAEYKAEGETIRVAAKDARLECSAAEALGSQGCKFTGCTEVELGTGTSGKVGG
;
A
#
# COMPACT_ATOMS: atom_id res chain seq x y z
N MET A 1 5.79 16.62 60.57
CA MET A 1 6.54 15.42 61.01
C MET A 1 6.52 14.45 59.83
N HIS A 2 7.62 14.36 59.06
CA HIS A 2 8.58 13.24 59.08
C HIS A 2 7.90 11.86 58.91
N ARG A 3 8.25 10.94 58.01
CA ARG A 3 9.22 10.76 56.90
C ARG A 3 9.06 9.25 56.54
N THR A 4 9.07 8.84 55.26
CA THR A 4 9.61 7.55 54.73
C THR A 4 9.13 7.38 53.27
N PHE A 5 9.91 7.57 52.21
CA PHE A 5 11.05 6.80 51.65
C PHE A 5 10.70 5.44 51.02
N LEU A 6 11.32 5.22 49.83
CA LEU A 6 11.50 4.02 48.99
C LEU A 6 10.37 3.72 47.98
N ALA A 7 10.56 3.84 46.65
CA ALA A 7 11.57 3.31 45.70
C ALA A 7 11.17 1.97 45.07
N ALA A 8 11.11 2.00 43.73
CA ALA A 8 11.31 0.92 42.76
C ALA A 8 10.46 -0.36 42.86
N ALA A 9 9.56 -0.52 41.88
CA ALA A 9 9.31 -1.82 41.27
C ALA A 9 9.63 -1.71 39.77
N VAL A 10 10.87 -2.02 39.41
CA VAL A 10 11.25 -2.46 38.07
C VAL A 10 10.82 -3.92 37.95
N ALA A 11 9.92 -4.25 37.02
CA ALA A 11 9.90 -5.53 36.28
C ALA A 11 8.57 -5.71 35.51
N ALA A 12 8.58 -5.33 34.24
CA ALA A 12 7.86 -6.07 33.20
C ALA A 12 8.69 -5.97 31.90
N LEU A 13 9.94 -6.42 31.99
CA LEU A 13 10.66 -6.88 30.80
C LEU A 13 10.24 -8.35 30.58
N ILE A 14 10.12 -8.71 29.30
CA ILE A 14 9.88 -10.06 28.76
C ILE A 14 8.41 -10.37 28.47
N SER A 15 7.93 -9.81 27.37
CA SER A 15 7.35 -10.67 26.34
C SER A 15 8.23 -10.55 25.10
N THR A 16 9.26 -11.40 25.06
CA THR A 16 10.02 -11.77 23.86
C THR A 16 9.07 -12.40 22.85
N GLY A 17 8.35 -11.54 22.15
CA GLY A 17 7.69 -11.83 20.90
C GLY A 17 8.00 -10.63 20.06
N GLY A 18 9.21 -10.56 19.51
CA GLY A 18 9.51 -9.65 18.42
C GLY A 18 8.64 -10.06 17.25
N ALA A 19 7.37 -9.65 17.27
CA ALA A 19 6.62 -9.43 16.06
C ALA A 19 7.42 -8.35 15.35
N MET A 20 8.33 -8.77 14.47
CA MET A 20 8.66 -7.94 13.33
C MET A 20 7.29 -7.58 12.76
N ALA A 21 6.83 -6.35 12.97
CA ALA A 21 5.62 -5.87 12.30
C ALA A 21 5.82 -6.26 10.84
N ALA A 22 4.94 -7.09 10.29
CA ALA A 22 5.08 -7.53 8.92
C ALA A 22 4.90 -6.28 8.07
N THR A 23 6.01 -5.66 7.67
CA THR A 23 6.00 -4.49 6.81
C THR A 23 5.66 -4.98 5.42
N GLY A 24 4.48 -4.62 4.93
CA GLY A 24 4.10 -4.78 3.54
C GLY A 24 4.35 -3.51 2.76
N TYR A 25 3.99 -3.56 1.49
CA TYR A 25 4.06 -2.44 0.57
C TYR A 25 2.71 -2.27 -0.13
N SER A 26 2.23 -1.04 -0.21
CA SER A 26 1.14 -0.64 -1.08
C SER A 26 1.72 0.05 -2.30
N CYS A 27 1.46 -0.47 -3.49
CA CYS A 27 1.95 0.09 -4.74
C CYS A 27 0.78 0.57 -5.60
N GLY A 28 0.96 1.71 -6.28
CA GLY A 28 -0.09 2.37 -7.06
C GLY A 28 0.23 2.48 -8.54
N PHE A 29 -0.83 2.42 -9.35
CA PHE A 29 -0.87 2.87 -10.74
C PHE A 29 -2.03 3.84 -10.91
N ILE A 30 -1.87 4.78 -11.84
CA ILE A 30 -2.96 5.62 -12.35
C ILE A 30 -3.27 5.17 -13.78
N GLY A 31 -4.55 5.01 -14.06
CA GLY A 31 -5.09 4.74 -15.38
C GLY A 31 -5.04 5.96 -16.29
N GLY A 32 -5.24 5.72 -17.58
CA GLY A 32 -5.28 6.81 -18.53
C GLY A 32 -5.57 6.36 -19.94
N GLN A 33 -5.90 7.38 -20.71
CA GLN A 33 -6.46 7.27 -22.03
C GLN A 33 -5.51 7.78 -23.09
N GLN A 34 -5.84 7.45 -24.33
CA GLN A 34 -5.12 7.99 -25.48
C GLN A 34 -5.27 9.51 -25.46
N GLY A 35 -4.26 10.22 -25.97
CA GLY A 35 -4.36 11.65 -26.13
C GLY A 35 -5.56 12.05 -27.00
N GLU A 36 -5.86 13.34 -27.01
CA GLU A 36 -6.80 13.86 -28.00
C GLU A 36 -6.16 13.84 -29.38
N THR A 37 -6.95 13.50 -30.39
CA THR A 37 -6.49 13.58 -31.78
C THR A 37 -6.37 15.04 -32.18
N GLN A 38 -5.18 15.44 -32.62
CA GLN A 38 -4.89 16.80 -33.06
C GLN A 38 -5.39 17.05 -34.49
N ALA A 39 -5.43 18.31 -34.91
CA ALA A 39 -5.94 18.71 -36.23
C ALA A 39 -5.15 18.13 -37.43
N ASP A 40 -3.90 17.71 -37.20
CA ASP A 40 -3.04 17.05 -38.18
C ASP A 40 -3.23 15.51 -38.21
N GLY A 41 -4.16 14.97 -37.42
CA GLY A 41 -4.41 13.54 -37.29
C GLY A 41 -3.43 12.81 -36.38
N SER A 42 -2.45 13.50 -35.79
CA SER A 42 -1.56 12.92 -34.80
C SER A 42 -2.28 12.73 -33.47
N GLN A 43 -1.84 11.71 -32.72
CA GLN A 43 -2.33 11.47 -31.37
C GLN A 43 -1.55 12.34 -30.37
N GLY A 44 -2.28 13.06 -29.51
CA GLY A 44 -1.71 13.86 -28.44
C GLY A 44 -1.04 12.99 -27.35
N PRO A 45 -0.45 13.64 -26.33
CA PRO A 45 0.14 12.92 -25.20
C PRO A 45 -0.92 12.13 -24.43
N TRP A 46 -0.51 11.01 -23.84
CA TRP A 46 -1.34 10.24 -22.90
C TRP A 46 -1.88 11.14 -21.79
N GLN A 47 -3.14 10.92 -21.40
CA GLN A 47 -3.81 11.70 -20.37
C GLN A 47 -4.34 10.80 -19.25
N GLU A 48 -4.24 11.25 -18.01
CA GLU A 48 -4.80 10.55 -16.85
C GLU A 48 -6.33 10.52 -16.95
N ASN A 49 -6.94 9.38 -16.60
CA ASN A 49 -8.41 9.24 -16.57
C ASN A 49 -8.99 9.33 -15.14
N GLY A 50 -8.13 9.51 -14.13
CA GLY A 50 -8.53 9.60 -12.72
C GLY A 50 -8.76 8.25 -12.01
N ALA A 51 -8.61 7.11 -12.70
CA ALA A 51 -8.69 5.79 -12.08
C ALA A 51 -7.38 5.47 -11.33
N GLU A 52 -7.49 5.09 -10.07
CA GLU A 52 -6.37 4.65 -9.25
C GLU A 52 -6.46 3.15 -8.98
N TYR A 53 -5.35 2.45 -9.14
CA TYR A 53 -5.22 1.02 -8.90
C TYR A 53 -4.13 0.81 -7.86
N LYS A 54 -4.49 0.22 -6.72
CA LYS A 54 -3.57 0.01 -5.60
C LYS A 54 -3.66 -1.43 -5.14
N ALA A 55 -2.52 -2.06 -4.94
CA ALA A 55 -2.46 -3.40 -4.36
C ALA A 55 -1.39 -3.43 -3.27
N GLU A 56 -1.66 -4.24 -2.25
CA GLU A 56 -0.77 -4.48 -1.13
C GLU A 56 -0.10 -5.85 -1.25
N GLY A 57 1.14 -5.97 -0.78
CA GLY A 57 1.86 -7.22 -0.80
C GLY A 57 3.04 -7.24 0.16
N GLU A 58 3.52 -8.44 0.48
CA GLU A 58 4.66 -8.64 1.38
C GLU A 58 5.96 -8.03 0.83
N THR A 59 6.04 -7.86 -0.49
CA THR A 59 7.17 -7.16 -1.15
C THR A 59 6.67 -6.15 -2.16
N ILE A 60 7.47 -5.10 -2.40
CA ILE A 60 7.24 -4.12 -3.48
C ILE A 60 6.94 -4.82 -4.81
N ARG A 61 7.67 -5.90 -5.12
CA ARG A 61 7.50 -6.62 -6.39
C ARG A 61 6.12 -7.26 -6.49
N VAL A 62 5.61 -7.87 -5.42
CA VAL A 62 4.28 -8.49 -5.40
C VAL A 62 3.22 -7.40 -5.52
N ALA A 63 3.27 -6.39 -4.66
CA ALA A 63 2.34 -5.27 -4.66
C ALA A 63 2.28 -4.54 -6.02
N ALA A 64 3.44 -4.21 -6.61
CA ALA A 64 3.49 -3.53 -7.91
C ALA A 64 3.01 -4.43 -9.05
N LYS A 65 3.30 -5.74 -9.00
CA LYS A 65 2.81 -6.67 -10.02
C LYS A 65 1.30 -6.77 -9.99
N ASP A 66 0.72 -6.91 -8.81
CA ASP A 66 -0.73 -7.09 -8.67
C ASP A 66 -1.47 -5.80 -9.03
N ALA A 67 -0.99 -4.63 -8.57
CA ALA A 67 -1.54 -3.33 -8.95
C ALA A 67 -1.44 -3.09 -10.47
N ARG A 68 -0.33 -3.50 -11.10
CA ARG A 68 -0.16 -3.41 -12.56
C ARG A 68 -1.12 -4.32 -13.30
N LEU A 69 -1.32 -5.54 -12.83
CA LEU A 69 -2.23 -6.50 -13.46
C LEU A 69 -3.67 -6.01 -13.39
N GLU A 70 -4.07 -5.46 -12.24
CA GLU A 70 -5.40 -4.87 -12.07
C GLU A 70 -5.61 -3.69 -13.03
N CYS A 71 -4.67 -2.73 -13.03
CA CYS A 71 -4.73 -1.60 -13.95
C CYS A 71 -4.77 -2.07 -15.42
N SER A 72 -3.89 -3.00 -15.81
CA SER A 72 -3.80 -3.45 -17.21
C SER A 72 -5.04 -4.22 -17.66
N ALA A 73 -5.77 -4.84 -16.73
CA ALA A 73 -7.02 -5.55 -17.04
C ALA A 73 -8.21 -4.58 -17.13
N ALA A 74 -8.18 -3.48 -16.38
CA ALA A 74 -9.25 -2.48 -16.33
C ALA A 74 -9.14 -1.41 -17.43
N GLU A 75 -7.93 -1.01 -17.81
CA GLU A 75 -7.69 0.05 -18.78
C GLU A 75 -7.86 -0.42 -20.24
N ALA A 76 -8.54 0.38 -21.06
CA ALA A 76 -8.78 0.06 -22.47
C ALA A 76 -7.50 -0.05 -23.32
N LEU A 77 -6.45 0.69 -22.92
CA LEU A 77 -5.11 0.62 -23.53
C LEU A 77 -4.27 -0.54 -22.98
N GLY A 78 -4.85 -1.39 -22.14
CA GLY A 78 -4.16 -2.43 -21.39
C GLY A 78 -3.01 -1.83 -20.56
N SER A 79 -1.86 -2.48 -20.56
CA SER A 79 -0.70 -2.01 -19.81
C SER A 79 -0.14 -0.66 -20.27
N GLN A 80 -0.47 -0.19 -21.48
CA GLN A 80 -0.03 1.13 -21.97
C GLN A 80 -0.86 2.27 -21.34
N GLY A 81 -2.03 1.98 -20.79
CA GLY A 81 -2.86 2.93 -20.05
C GLY A 81 -2.41 3.13 -18.60
N CYS A 82 -1.43 2.37 -18.12
CA CYS A 82 -1.07 2.32 -16.71
C CYS A 82 0.25 3.03 -16.43
N LYS A 83 0.20 4.10 -15.63
CA LYS A 83 1.39 4.80 -15.15
C LYS A 83 1.63 4.49 -13.67
N PHE A 84 2.82 4.03 -13.34
CA PHE A 84 3.22 3.75 -11.96
C PHE A 84 3.29 5.05 -11.14
N THR A 85 2.66 5.09 -9.98
CA THR A 85 2.63 6.28 -9.10
C THR A 85 3.56 6.16 -7.90
N GLY A 86 3.96 4.95 -7.52
CA GLY A 86 4.91 4.72 -6.42
C GLY A 86 4.52 3.55 -5.55
N CYS A 87 5.35 3.28 -4.53
CA CYS A 87 5.02 2.36 -3.45
C CYS A 87 5.33 3.00 -2.10
N THR A 88 4.52 2.66 -1.10
CA THR A 88 4.71 3.07 0.29
C THR A 88 4.71 1.84 1.19
N GLU A 89 5.48 1.88 2.26
CA GLU A 89 5.42 0.86 3.31
C GLU A 89 4.07 0.96 4.04
N VAL A 90 3.48 -0.19 4.34
CA VAL A 90 2.24 -0.31 5.10
C VAL A 90 2.43 -1.38 6.18
N GLU A 91 1.78 -1.21 7.33
CA GLU A 91 1.68 -2.30 8.29
C GLU A 91 0.70 -3.34 7.72
N LEU A 92 1.18 -4.55 7.42
CA LEU A 92 0.27 -5.66 7.17
C LEU A 92 -0.37 -5.99 8.50
N GLY A 93 -1.59 -5.52 8.68
CA GLY A 93 -2.38 -5.80 9.86
C GLY A 93 -2.36 -7.29 10.11
N THR A 94 -1.77 -7.72 11.22
CA THR A 94 -2.07 -9.03 11.78
C THR A 94 -3.56 -9.00 12.02
N GLY A 95 -4.31 -9.64 11.14
CA GLY A 95 -5.73 -9.86 11.31
C GLY A 95 -5.91 -10.59 12.63
N THR A 96 -6.12 -9.83 13.71
CA THR A 96 -6.74 -10.34 14.90
C THR A 96 -8.09 -10.85 14.43
N SER A 97 -8.15 -12.16 14.20
CA SER A 97 -9.35 -12.96 14.41
C SER A 97 -9.78 -12.71 15.86
N GLY A 98 -10.36 -11.53 16.10
CA GLY A 98 -11.20 -11.24 17.23
C GLY A 98 -12.48 -12.01 17.02
N LYS A 99 -12.43 -13.33 17.18
CA LYS A 99 -13.58 -14.08 17.63
C LYS A 99 -13.82 -13.58 19.04
N VAL A 100 -14.61 -12.51 19.16
CA VAL A 100 -15.25 -12.12 20.42
C VAL A 100 -16.21 -13.26 20.75
N GLY A 101 -15.69 -14.27 21.44
CA GLY A 101 -16.50 -15.34 22.01
C GLY A 101 -17.31 -14.74 23.15
N GLY A 102 -18.64 -14.73 22.97
CA GLY A 102 -19.59 -14.66 24.07
C GLY A 102 -19.73 -15.98 24.80
#